data_AF-S0ARZ7-F1
#
_entry.id   AF-S0ARZ7-F1
#
_cell.length_a   1.000
_cell.length_b   1.000
_cell.length_c   1.000
_cell.angle_alpha   90.00
_cell.angle_beta   90.00
_cell.angle_gamma   90.00
#
_symmetry.space_group_name_H-M   'P 1'
#
loop_
_entity.id
_entity.type
_entity.pdbx_description
1 polymer ?
#
loop_
_entity_poly.entity_id
_entity_poly.type
_entity_poly.pdbx_seq_one_letter_code
_entity_poly.pdbx_strand_id
1 'polypeptide(L)'
;MSQTNYKADYKKAYVNYRHVKLDLATKKEHIKIIARNGKDSFWNRQKTYLYAICVENGLCNGNLDFFTFENSIVPGCMNFKYKSGQLFMCNMDQNHNFLGTFGADEYAFLKVAGEIVLDIGSKVGDSPIYFTLNEAKNVISVPEDSFYEILMKNVKANDLEKRIAISNATYCGGKKDLSLKELAEKYGIDSGVLKIDGENSIKKLLAEDNESLKIFKRIQILYEGSYADIEKKLQEAGFKTHIEKRALQNVTGDTGFICAEYANPS
;
A
#
# COMPACT_ATOMS: atom_id res chain seq x y z
N MET A 1 15.20 6.78 -8.90
CA MET A 1 14.10 6.69 -9.89
C MET A 1 13.69 5.24 -9.96
N SER A 2 12.78 4.79 -9.09
CA SER A 2 11.98 3.62 -9.43
C SER A 2 10.97 4.09 -10.47
N GLN A 3 11.26 3.84 -11.74
CA GLN A 3 10.34 4.13 -12.83
C GLN A 3 9.27 3.04 -12.81
N THR A 4 8.17 3.31 -12.13
CA THR A 4 6.91 2.73 -12.58
C THR A 4 6.71 3.18 -14.02
N ASN A 5 6.61 2.25 -14.97
CA ASN A 5 6.53 2.53 -16.40
C ASN A 5 5.14 3.02 -16.82
N TYR A 6 4.51 3.86 -16.00
CA TYR A 6 3.22 4.45 -16.34
C TYR A 6 3.47 5.69 -17.19
N LYS A 7 2.81 5.74 -18.35
CA LYS A 7 2.90 6.88 -19.25
C LYS A 7 2.09 8.04 -18.69
N ALA A 8 2.76 9.02 -18.08
CA ALA A 8 2.13 10.26 -17.62
C ALA A 8 1.82 11.21 -18.79
N ASP A 9 0.55 11.56 -18.97
CA ASP A 9 0.19 12.69 -19.82
C ASP A 9 0.14 14.01 -19.02
N TYR A 10 1.30 14.67 -18.95
CA TYR A 10 1.41 16.00 -18.34
C TYR A 10 0.46 17.04 -18.96
N LYS A 11 0.07 16.89 -20.24
CA LYS A 11 -0.89 17.80 -20.86
C LYS A 11 -2.27 17.63 -20.24
N LYS A 12 -2.69 16.42 -19.85
CA LYS A 12 -3.97 16.23 -19.14
C LYS A 12 -3.92 16.80 -17.73
N ALA A 13 -2.81 16.66 -17.02
CA ALA A 13 -2.73 17.11 -15.63
C ALA A 13 -2.54 18.63 -15.48
N TYR A 14 -1.73 19.26 -16.35
CA TYR A 14 -1.25 20.63 -16.14
C TYR A 14 -1.59 21.58 -17.30
N VAL A 15 -2.01 22.80 -16.95
CA VAL A 15 -2.18 23.91 -17.90
C VAL A 15 -0.81 24.33 -18.45
N ASN A 16 0.18 24.49 -17.58
CA ASN A 16 1.55 24.88 -17.91
C ASN A 16 2.45 23.69 -18.29
N TYR A 17 1.89 22.62 -18.87
CA TYR A 17 2.60 21.34 -19.10
C TYR A 17 3.93 21.46 -19.88
N ARG A 18 4.07 22.45 -20.78
CA ARG A 18 5.33 22.69 -21.51
C ARG A 18 6.45 23.13 -20.57
N HIS A 19 6.15 24.03 -19.63
CA HIS A 19 7.08 24.46 -18.59
C HIS A 19 7.40 23.31 -17.63
N VAL A 20 6.39 22.55 -17.20
CA VAL A 20 6.58 21.36 -16.36
C VAL A 20 7.54 20.36 -17.01
N LYS A 21 7.37 20.05 -18.31
CA LYS A 21 8.27 19.16 -19.04
C LYS A 21 9.70 19.70 -19.12
N LEU A 22 9.88 21.00 -19.33
CA LEU A 22 11.20 21.64 -19.36
C LEU A 22 11.89 21.56 -17.99
N ASP A 23 11.18 21.89 -16.92
CA ASP A 23 11.70 21.82 -15.54
C ASP A 23 12.07 20.37 -15.15
N LEU A 24 11.27 19.38 -15.58
CA LEU A 24 11.58 17.96 -15.38
C LEU A 24 12.83 17.51 -16.12
N ALA A 25 13.03 17.98 -17.36
CA ALA A 25 14.18 17.66 -18.19
C ALA A 25 15.47 18.32 -17.68
N THR A 26 15.36 19.54 -17.16
CA THR A 26 16.46 20.30 -16.54
C THR A 26 16.73 19.90 -15.09
N LYS A 27 15.99 18.91 -14.56
CA LYS A 27 16.13 18.36 -13.19
C LYS A 27 15.98 19.42 -12.09
N LYS A 28 15.15 20.43 -12.32
CA LYS A 28 14.83 21.43 -11.30
C LYS A 28 14.21 20.77 -10.07
N GLU A 29 14.64 21.21 -8.87
CA GLU A 29 14.19 20.61 -7.62
C GLU A 29 12.70 20.86 -7.34
N HIS A 30 12.26 22.10 -7.58
CA HIS A 30 10.88 22.54 -7.38
C HIS A 30 10.30 23.06 -8.69
N ILE A 31 9.14 22.54 -9.05
CA ILE A 31 8.45 22.77 -10.31
C ILE A 31 7.16 23.52 -10.01
N LYS A 32 6.97 24.67 -10.65
CA LYS A 32 5.67 25.35 -10.62
C LYS A 32 4.66 24.51 -11.41
N ILE A 33 3.59 24.08 -10.76
CA ILE A 33 2.48 23.36 -11.39
C ILE A 33 1.23 24.23 -11.37
N ILE A 34 0.45 24.18 -12.45
CA ILE A 34 -0.89 24.75 -12.52
C ILE A 34 -1.80 23.63 -13.02
N ALA A 35 -2.57 23.01 -12.13
CA ALA A 35 -3.47 21.93 -12.51
C ALA A 35 -4.67 22.45 -13.29
N ARG A 36 -5.29 21.55 -14.08
CA ARG A 36 -6.45 21.91 -14.90
C ARG A 36 -7.69 22.32 -14.12
N ASN A 37 -7.78 21.97 -12.84
CA ASN A 37 -8.83 22.43 -11.93
C ASN A 37 -8.58 23.84 -11.35
N GLY A 38 -7.53 24.53 -11.80
CA GLY A 38 -7.20 25.90 -11.39
C GLY A 38 -6.30 26.01 -10.15
N LYS A 39 -6.07 24.92 -9.41
CA LYS A 39 -5.13 24.92 -8.28
C LYS A 39 -3.68 24.97 -8.77
N ASP A 40 -2.82 25.67 -8.05
CA ASP A 40 -1.39 25.74 -8.32
C ASP A 40 -0.56 25.43 -7.07
N SER A 41 0.72 25.08 -7.29
CA SER A 41 1.68 24.82 -6.23
C SER A 41 3.13 24.81 -6.75
N PHE A 42 4.08 24.60 -5.84
CA PHE A 42 5.47 24.25 -6.12
C PHE A 42 5.76 22.86 -5.56
N TRP A 43 5.99 21.90 -6.45
CA TRP A 43 6.19 20.50 -6.08
C TRP A 43 7.53 19.97 -6.54
N ASN A 44 8.02 18.93 -5.85
CA ASN A 44 9.14 18.16 -6.33
C ASN A 44 8.77 17.32 -7.56
N ARG A 45 9.79 16.74 -8.21
CA ARG A 45 9.61 15.92 -9.43
C ARG A 45 8.71 14.71 -9.21
N GLN A 46 8.77 14.07 -8.05
CA GLN A 46 8.00 12.86 -7.74
C GLN A 46 6.51 13.16 -7.59
N LYS A 47 6.14 14.17 -6.79
CA LYS A 47 4.73 14.60 -6.62
C LYS A 47 4.14 15.05 -7.96
N THR A 48 4.94 15.77 -8.75
CA THR A 48 4.56 16.24 -10.10
C THR A 48 4.26 15.06 -11.04
N TYR A 49 5.10 14.02 -11.04
CA TYR A 49 4.84 12.82 -11.83
C TYR A 49 3.63 12.03 -11.32
N LEU A 50 3.54 11.85 -10.00
CA LEU A 50 2.48 11.09 -9.33
C LEU A 50 1.09 11.67 -9.58
N TYR A 51 0.94 13.00 -9.47
CA TYR A 51 -0.33 13.67 -9.81
C TYR A 51 -0.70 13.48 -11.28
N ALA A 52 0.27 13.50 -12.19
CA ALA A 52 -0.01 13.27 -13.60
C ALA A 52 -0.51 11.85 -13.91
N ILE A 53 0.05 10.83 -13.25
CA ILE A 53 -0.46 9.44 -13.33
C ILE A 53 -1.85 9.34 -12.72
N CYS A 54 -2.05 9.98 -11.58
CA CYS A 54 -3.32 9.98 -10.89
C CYS A 54 -4.45 10.62 -11.73
N VAL A 55 -4.18 11.74 -12.41
CA VAL A 55 -5.13 12.35 -13.36
C VAL A 55 -5.35 11.46 -14.59
N GLU A 56 -4.28 10.91 -15.18
CA GLU A 56 -4.38 10.04 -16.36
C GLU A 56 -5.31 8.84 -16.14
N ASN A 57 -5.28 8.26 -14.93
CA ASN A 57 -6.03 7.06 -14.57
C ASN A 57 -7.30 7.35 -13.77
N GLY A 58 -7.70 8.63 -13.62
CA GLY A 58 -8.93 9.00 -12.90
C GLY A 58 -8.91 8.74 -11.38
N LEU A 59 -7.73 8.60 -10.78
CA LEU A 59 -7.54 8.26 -9.35
C LEU A 59 -7.55 9.49 -8.42
N CYS A 60 -7.57 10.70 -8.99
CA CYS A 60 -7.44 11.97 -8.27
C CYS A 60 -8.77 12.56 -7.77
N ASN A 61 -9.88 11.85 -7.97
CA ASN A 61 -11.23 12.35 -7.68
C ASN A 61 -11.88 11.67 -6.45
N GLY A 62 -11.13 10.83 -5.74
CA GLY A 62 -11.61 10.06 -4.61
C GLY A 62 -11.09 10.59 -3.27
N ASN A 63 -10.61 9.66 -2.45
CA ASN A 63 -10.15 9.95 -1.10
C ASN A 63 -8.80 10.71 -1.06
N LEU A 64 -8.05 10.78 -2.16
CA LEU A 64 -6.71 11.34 -2.21
C LEU A 64 -6.68 12.74 -2.86
N ASP A 65 -6.18 13.73 -2.12
CA ASP A 65 -5.93 15.10 -2.61
C ASP A 65 -4.46 15.51 -2.42
N PHE A 66 -3.88 16.09 -3.48
CA PHE A 66 -2.47 16.49 -3.56
C PHE A 66 -2.22 17.92 -3.08
N PHE A 67 -3.25 18.77 -3.05
CA PHE A 67 -3.12 20.21 -2.82
C PHE A 67 -3.41 20.62 -1.37
N THR A 68 -3.92 19.72 -0.55
CA THR A 68 -4.20 20.03 0.86
C THR A 68 -2.92 19.86 1.70
N PHE A 69 -2.78 20.67 2.75
CA PHE A 69 -1.67 20.64 3.73
C PHE A 69 -0.29 21.04 3.19
N GLU A 70 -0.19 21.86 2.13
CA GLU A 70 1.11 22.25 1.56
C GLU A 70 2.01 23.02 2.54
N ASN A 71 1.43 23.66 3.56
CA ASN A 71 2.17 24.35 4.61
C ASN A 71 2.68 23.41 5.73
N SER A 72 2.19 22.17 5.78
CA SER A 72 2.67 21.17 6.74
C SER A 72 3.86 20.45 6.15
N ILE A 73 5.05 20.72 6.67
CA ILE A 73 6.31 20.23 6.10
C ILE A 73 6.95 19.24 7.06
N VAL A 74 7.07 18.00 6.62
CA VAL A 74 7.95 17.00 7.24
C VAL A 74 9.14 16.80 6.29
N PRO A 75 10.39 17.09 6.73
CA PRO A 75 11.56 17.00 5.87
C PRO A 75 11.70 15.64 5.17
N GLY A 76 11.80 15.66 3.83
CA GLY A 76 11.95 14.46 3.01
C GLY A 76 10.66 13.66 2.79
N CYS A 77 9.50 14.25 3.11
CA CYS A 77 8.19 13.61 2.94
C CYS A 77 7.29 14.44 2.03
N MET A 78 6.40 13.77 1.30
CA MET A 78 5.33 14.39 0.55
C MET A 78 4.06 14.36 1.38
N ASN A 79 3.36 15.49 1.41
CA ASN A 79 2.06 15.64 2.06
C ASN A 79 0.92 15.43 1.07
N PHE A 80 -0.14 14.82 1.56
CA PHE A 80 -1.41 14.61 0.89
C PHE A 80 -2.52 14.76 1.92
N LYS A 81 -3.76 14.86 1.44
CA LYS A 81 -4.94 14.54 2.22
C LYS A 81 -5.46 13.18 1.76
N TYR A 82 -5.75 12.31 2.72
CA TYR A 82 -6.44 11.06 2.48
C TYR A 82 -7.71 10.99 3.33
N LYS A 83 -8.87 10.86 2.70
CA LYS A 83 -10.20 11.05 3.30
C LYS A 83 -10.28 12.39 4.03
N SER A 84 -10.52 12.38 5.34
CA SER A 84 -10.57 13.57 6.19
C SER A 84 -9.21 13.93 6.81
N GLY A 85 -8.21 13.06 6.72
CA GLY A 85 -6.94 13.18 7.45
C GLY A 85 -5.75 13.65 6.59
N GLN A 86 -4.69 14.07 7.27
CA GLN A 86 -3.38 14.31 6.68
C GLN A 86 -2.68 12.97 6.41
N LEU A 87 -1.88 12.93 5.33
CA LEU A 87 -1.05 11.79 4.97
C LEU A 87 0.34 12.28 4.58
N PHE A 88 1.37 11.83 5.28
CA PHE A 88 2.76 12.05 4.94
C PHE A 88 3.41 10.75 4.47
N MET A 89 4.07 10.78 3.32
CA MET A 89 4.87 9.66 2.84
C MET A 89 6.28 10.13 2.49
N CYS A 90 7.25 9.58 3.19
CA CYS A 90 8.67 9.76 2.95
C CYS A 90 9.21 8.62 2.09
N ASN A 91 10.38 8.83 1.48
CA ASN A 91 11.07 7.79 0.68
C ASN A 91 10.20 7.23 -0.47
N MET A 92 9.45 8.11 -1.10
CA MET A 92 8.49 7.78 -2.15
C MET A 92 9.12 7.26 -3.45
N ASP A 93 10.44 7.42 -3.63
CA ASP A 93 11.21 6.73 -4.66
C ASP A 93 11.27 5.21 -4.46
N GLN A 94 11.02 4.72 -3.25
CA GLN A 94 10.92 3.30 -2.91
C GLN A 94 9.47 2.82 -2.77
N ASN A 95 8.49 3.73 -2.90
CA ASN A 95 7.08 3.36 -2.93
C ASN A 95 6.66 3.08 -4.37
N HIS A 96 6.28 1.83 -4.66
CA HIS A 96 5.91 1.40 -6.00
C HIS A 96 4.40 1.30 -6.24
N ASN A 97 3.56 1.52 -5.22
CA ASN A 97 2.10 1.35 -5.32
C ASN A 97 1.24 2.41 -4.60
N PHE A 98 1.78 3.59 -4.32
CA PHE A 98 1.05 4.61 -3.58
C PHE A 98 -0.34 4.92 -4.16
N LEU A 99 -0.45 5.04 -5.50
CA LEU A 99 -1.73 5.32 -6.16
C LEU A 99 -2.68 4.12 -6.17
N GLY A 100 -2.19 2.88 -6.23
CA GLY A 100 -3.06 1.71 -6.09
C GLY A 100 -3.64 1.64 -4.68
N THR A 101 -2.78 1.83 -3.67
CA THR A 101 -3.18 1.83 -2.26
C THR A 101 -4.14 2.98 -1.91
N PHE A 102 -3.75 4.23 -2.13
CA PHE A 102 -4.53 5.39 -1.67
C PHE A 102 -5.46 6.00 -2.73
N GLY A 103 -5.14 5.84 -4.02
CA GLY A 103 -5.95 6.39 -5.11
C GLY A 103 -7.04 5.42 -5.58
N ALA A 104 -6.71 4.15 -5.72
CA ALA A 104 -7.61 3.13 -6.26
C ALA A 104 -8.25 2.22 -5.21
N ASP A 105 -7.88 2.36 -3.94
CA ASP A 105 -8.47 1.60 -2.84
C ASP A 105 -8.30 0.08 -3.00
N GLU A 106 -7.13 -0.36 -3.51
CA GLU A 106 -6.86 -1.76 -3.90
C GLU A 106 -7.04 -2.78 -2.76
N TYR A 107 -7.09 -2.34 -1.49
CA TYR A 107 -7.31 -3.22 -0.34
C TYR A 107 -8.71 -3.14 0.27
N ALA A 108 -9.67 -2.51 -0.42
CA ALA A 108 -11.05 -2.35 0.06
C ALA A 108 -11.75 -3.68 0.38
N PHE A 109 -11.38 -4.76 -0.32
CA PHE A 109 -11.89 -6.11 -0.07
C PHE A 109 -11.75 -6.54 1.40
N LEU A 110 -10.66 -6.16 2.08
CA LEU A 110 -10.40 -6.58 3.45
C LEU A 110 -11.38 -5.98 4.47
N LYS A 111 -12.12 -4.90 4.13
CA LYS A 111 -13.12 -4.25 5.01
C LYS A 111 -12.58 -4.06 6.43
N VAL A 112 -11.49 -3.31 6.56
CA VAL A 112 -10.65 -3.31 7.77
C VAL A 112 -11.25 -2.56 8.96
N ALA A 113 -12.32 -1.77 8.78
CA ALA A 113 -12.91 -0.97 9.85
C ALA A 113 -13.27 -1.83 11.07
N GLY A 114 -12.69 -1.51 12.23
CA GLY A 114 -12.87 -2.25 13.49
C GLY A 114 -12.15 -3.61 13.57
N GLU A 115 -11.48 -4.07 12.51
CA GLU A 115 -10.75 -5.33 12.49
C GLU A 115 -9.29 -5.15 12.97
N ILE A 116 -8.69 -6.23 13.46
CA ILE A 116 -7.23 -6.32 13.62
C ILE A 116 -6.63 -6.77 12.29
N VAL A 117 -5.64 -6.03 11.78
CA VAL A 117 -4.99 -6.35 10.50
C VAL A 117 -3.60 -6.91 10.76
N LEU A 118 -3.30 -8.09 10.23
CA LEU A 118 -1.94 -8.59 10.09
C LEU A 118 -1.44 -8.29 8.67
N ASP A 119 -0.42 -7.45 8.56
CA ASP A 119 0.11 -6.96 7.29
C ASP A 119 1.54 -7.46 7.08
N ILE A 120 1.66 -8.50 6.26
CA ILE A 120 2.94 -9.13 5.92
C ILE A 120 3.52 -8.47 4.66
N GLY A 121 4.80 -8.12 4.73
CA GLY A 121 5.51 -7.47 3.61
C GLY A 121 5.04 -6.04 3.39
N SER A 122 4.93 -5.28 4.48
CA SER A 122 4.46 -3.90 4.50
C SER A 122 5.42 -2.86 3.90
N LYS A 123 6.67 -3.28 3.59
CA LYS A 123 7.71 -2.47 2.91
C LYS A 123 7.79 -1.06 3.50
N VAL A 124 7.58 -0.02 2.68
CA VAL A 124 7.69 1.39 3.08
C VAL A 124 6.56 1.88 3.99
N GLY A 125 5.54 1.06 4.28
CA GLY A 125 4.49 1.39 5.23
C GLY A 125 3.25 2.07 4.66
N ASP A 126 3.03 2.04 3.34
CA ASP A 126 1.79 2.55 2.73
C ASP A 126 0.55 1.75 3.15
N SER A 127 0.59 0.43 3.05
CA SER A 127 -0.48 -0.48 3.46
C SER A 127 -0.87 -0.35 4.95
N PRO A 128 0.03 -0.37 5.94
CA PRO A 128 -0.37 -0.26 7.34
C PRO A 128 -0.92 1.13 7.70
N ILE A 129 -0.40 2.20 7.08
CA ILE A 129 -0.95 3.55 7.20
C ILE A 129 -2.35 3.59 6.59
N TYR A 130 -2.52 3.06 5.38
CA TYR A 130 -3.81 2.94 4.70
C TYR A 130 -4.84 2.22 5.58
N PHE A 131 -4.49 1.06 6.16
CA PHE A 131 -5.42 0.32 7.01
C PHE A 131 -5.84 1.11 8.25
N THR A 132 -4.89 1.80 8.87
CA THR A 132 -5.14 2.64 10.05
C THR A 132 -6.06 3.83 9.72
N LEU A 133 -5.83 4.48 8.57
CA LEU A 133 -6.68 5.57 8.07
C LEU A 133 -8.05 5.09 7.56
N ASN A 134 -8.21 3.77 7.35
CA ASN A 134 -9.47 3.10 7.07
C ASN A 134 -10.10 2.45 8.31
N GLU A 135 -9.79 3.00 9.50
CA GLU A 135 -10.43 2.67 10.77
C GLU A 135 -10.17 1.25 11.30
N ALA A 136 -9.10 0.58 10.84
CA ALA A 136 -8.63 -0.65 11.46
C ALA A 136 -8.41 -0.47 12.97
N LYS A 137 -8.89 -1.40 13.79
CA LYS A 137 -8.76 -1.33 15.26
C LYS A 137 -7.29 -1.21 15.65
N ASN A 138 -6.48 -2.13 15.15
CA ASN A 138 -5.01 -2.16 15.27
C ASN A 138 -4.42 -2.76 14.00
N VAL A 139 -3.20 -2.36 13.66
CA VAL A 139 -2.44 -2.94 12.56
C VAL A 139 -1.14 -3.51 13.09
N ILE A 140 -0.89 -4.78 12.83
CA ILE A 140 0.37 -5.47 13.10
C ILE A 140 1.11 -5.56 11.79
N SER A 141 2.20 -4.81 11.68
CA SER A 141 3.01 -4.74 10.47
C SER A 141 4.24 -5.64 10.62
N VAL A 142 4.45 -6.54 9.66
CA VAL A 142 5.59 -7.45 9.61
C VAL A 142 6.40 -7.12 8.35
N PRO A 143 7.34 -6.16 8.44
CA PRO A 143 8.17 -5.76 7.30
C PRO A 143 9.29 -6.77 7.04
N GLU A 144 9.89 -6.67 5.85
CA GLU A 144 11.25 -7.18 5.63
C GLU A 144 12.26 -6.28 6.36
N ASP A 145 13.36 -6.85 6.87
CA ASP A 145 14.34 -6.15 7.70
C ASP A 145 14.85 -4.83 7.09
N SER A 146 15.09 -4.83 5.77
CA SER A 146 15.60 -3.66 5.02
C SER A 146 14.66 -2.45 5.03
N PHE A 147 13.36 -2.66 5.29
CA PHE A 147 12.36 -1.59 5.28
C PHE A 147 11.95 -1.12 6.67
N TYR A 148 12.42 -1.77 7.74
CA TYR A 148 11.99 -1.47 9.12
C TYR A 148 12.11 0.03 9.46
N GLU A 149 13.27 0.63 9.18
CA GLU A 149 13.53 2.04 9.49
C GLU A 149 12.66 3.00 8.67
N ILE A 150 12.44 2.67 7.39
CA ILE A 150 11.63 3.50 6.49
C ILE A 150 10.17 3.45 6.91
N LEU A 151 9.65 2.26 7.22
CA LEU A 151 8.31 2.07 7.73
C LEU A 151 8.12 2.85 9.04
N MET A 152 9.03 2.69 10.00
CA MET A 152 8.99 3.42 11.28
C MET A 152 8.97 4.93 11.06
N LYS A 153 9.78 5.46 10.15
CA LYS A 153 9.77 6.89 9.81
C LYS A 153 8.42 7.33 9.26
N ASN A 154 7.80 6.56 8.37
CA ASN A 154 6.50 6.89 7.80
C ASN A 154 5.36 6.79 8.84
N VAL A 155 5.39 5.81 9.73
CA VAL A 155 4.42 5.71 10.84
C VAL A 155 4.52 6.93 11.76
N LYS A 156 5.74 7.34 12.14
CA LYS A 156 5.99 8.54 12.95
C LYS A 156 5.56 9.83 12.25
N ALA A 157 5.81 9.95 10.94
CA ALA A 157 5.40 11.12 10.17
C ALA A 157 3.88 11.34 10.14
N ASN A 158 3.09 10.33 10.52
CA ASN A 158 1.62 10.38 10.58
C ASN A 158 1.07 10.26 12.02
N ASP A 159 1.92 10.24 13.04
CA ASP A 159 1.53 10.06 14.45
C ASP A 159 0.73 8.76 14.72
N LEU A 160 1.07 7.67 14.02
CA LEU A 160 0.33 6.40 14.06
C LEU A 160 0.97 5.30 14.92
N GLU A 161 2.01 5.59 15.69
CA GLU A 161 2.77 4.60 16.47
C GLU A 161 1.92 3.86 17.52
N LYS A 162 0.82 4.49 17.98
CA LYS A 162 -0.10 3.87 18.94
C LYS A 162 -1.06 2.86 18.30
N ARG A 163 -1.23 2.90 16.97
CA ARG A 163 -2.18 2.05 16.23
C ARG A 163 -1.50 1.04 15.31
N ILE A 164 -0.22 1.27 14.98
CA ILE A 164 0.59 0.39 14.14
C ILE A 164 1.71 -0.21 15.00
N ALA A 165 1.59 -1.50 15.32
CA ALA A 165 2.65 -2.27 15.96
C ALA A 165 3.60 -2.84 14.87
N ILE A 166 4.87 -2.43 14.90
CA ILE A 166 5.87 -2.90 13.93
C ILE A 166 6.63 -4.08 14.55
N SER A 167 6.53 -5.25 13.92
CA SER A 167 7.13 -6.48 14.40
C SER A 167 8.64 -6.49 14.22
N ASN A 168 9.37 -6.81 15.29
CA ASN A 168 10.81 -7.13 15.24
C ASN A 168 11.09 -8.59 14.83
N ALA A 169 10.05 -9.38 14.61
CA ALA A 169 10.14 -10.71 14.04
C ALA A 169 9.63 -10.68 12.61
N THR A 170 10.19 -11.51 11.75
CA THR A 170 9.83 -11.63 10.34
C THR A 170 8.83 -12.77 10.15
N TYR A 171 8.12 -12.74 9.03
CA TYR A 171 7.38 -13.90 8.56
C TYR A 171 8.28 -14.79 7.72
N CYS A 172 9.08 -14.23 6.82
CA CYS A 172 10.05 -14.98 6.03
C CYS A 172 11.37 -14.22 5.88
N GLY A 173 12.47 -14.96 5.85
CA GLY A 173 13.78 -14.44 5.43
C GLY A 173 14.54 -13.66 6.49
N GLY A 174 14.10 -13.68 7.75
CA GLY A 174 14.81 -13.05 8.86
C GLY A 174 15.49 -14.06 9.78
N LYS A 175 16.16 -13.53 10.81
CA LYS A 175 16.86 -14.34 11.82
C LYS A 175 15.92 -15.18 12.67
N LYS A 176 14.66 -14.75 12.83
CA LYS A 176 13.61 -15.46 13.55
C LYS A 176 12.28 -15.28 12.81
N ASP A 177 11.99 -16.24 11.96
CA ASP A 177 10.73 -16.33 11.24
C ASP A 177 9.64 -16.96 12.11
N LEU A 178 8.52 -16.27 12.28
CA LEU A 178 7.34 -16.78 12.99
C LEU A 178 6.29 -17.27 11.99
N SER A 179 5.58 -18.35 12.32
CA SER A 179 4.37 -18.78 11.62
C SER A 179 3.22 -17.79 11.81
N LEU A 180 2.16 -17.92 11.01
CA LEU A 180 0.94 -17.12 11.19
C LEU A 180 0.33 -17.32 12.58
N LYS A 181 0.33 -18.55 13.08
CA LYS A 181 -0.17 -18.89 14.42
C LYS A 181 0.65 -18.22 15.52
N GLU A 182 1.97 -18.29 15.46
CA GLU A 182 2.84 -17.64 16.45
C GLU A 182 2.73 -16.11 16.41
N LEU A 183 2.56 -15.52 15.21
CA LEU A 183 2.29 -14.08 15.08
C LEU A 183 0.94 -13.73 15.72
N ALA A 184 -0.09 -14.53 15.45
CA ALA A 184 -1.41 -14.32 16.03
C ALA A 184 -1.37 -14.42 17.56
N GLU A 185 -0.73 -15.44 18.12
CA GLU A 185 -0.56 -15.61 19.58
C GLU A 185 0.24 -14.45 20.19
N LYS A 186 1.36 -14.06 19.57
CA LYS A 186 2.23 -12.98 20.06
C LYS A 186 1.50 -11.63 20.15
N TYR A 187 0.61 -11.36 19.21
CA TYR A 187 -0.09 -10.07 19.12
C TYR A 187 -1.57 -10.14 19.55
N GLY A 188 -2.02 -11.28 20.08
CA GLY A 188 -3.40 -11.47 20.55
C GLY A 188 -4.45 -11.34 19.44
N ILE A 189 -4.19 -11.96 18.28
CA ILE A 189 -5.10 -11.95 17.13
C ILE A 189 -5.96 -13.22 17.18
N ASP A 190 -7.10 -13.13 17.86
CA ASP A 190 -8.08 -14.23 17.88
C ASP A 190 -8.97 -14.24 16.64
N SER A 191 -9.13 -13.07 16.02
CA SER A 191 -9.84 -12.90 14.76
C SER A 191 -9.40 -11.60 14.08
N GLY A 192 -9.18 -11.64 12.77
CA GLY A 192 -8.76 -10.46 12.03
C GLY A 192 -8.78 -10.63 10.52
N VAL A 193 -7.99 -9.82 9.84
CA VAL A 193 -7.80 -9.89 8.38
C VAL A 193 -6.31 -9.88 8.05
N LEU A 194 -5.95 -10.53 6.95
CA LEU A 194 -4.56 -10.78 6.56
C LEU A 194 -4.26 -10.18 5.18
N LYS A 195 -3.19 -9.40 5.11
CA LYS A 195 -2.58 -8.97 3.85
C LYS A 195 -1.22 -9.66 3.70
N ILE A 196 -0.94 -10.23 2.53
CA ILE A 196 0.40 -10.72 2.18
C ILE A 196 0.88 -10.08 0.87
N ASP A 197 2.07 -9.51 0.89
CA ASP A 197 2.78 -9.01 -0.30
C ASP A 197 4.25 -9.46 -0.22
N GLY A 198 4.66 -10.33 -1.15
CA GLY A 198 6.05 -10.75 -1.29
C GLY A 198 6.19 -12.22 -1.64
N GLU A 199 7.02 -12.53 -2.63
CA GLU A 199 7.20 -13.88 -3.16
C GLU A 199 7.58 -14.91 -2.07
N ASN A 200 8.52 -14.56 -1.19
CA ASN A 200 8.95 -15.44 -0.10
C ASN A 200 7.86 -15.64 0.97
N SER A 201 7.03 -14.62 1.20
CA SER A 201 5.89 -14.74 2.11
C SER A 201 4.82 -15.66 1.53
N ILE A 202 4.59 -15.61 0.22
CA ILE A 202 3.68 -16.55 -0.47
C ILE A 202 4.21 -17.98 -0.37
N LYS A 203 5.52 -18.21 -0.62
CA LYS A 203 6.12 -19.55 -0.47
C LYS A 203 5.93 -20.10 0.95
N LYS A 204 6.10 -19.26 1.98
CA LYS A 204 5.86 -19.68 3.37
C LYS A 204 4.38 -19.95 3.64
N LEU A 205 3.47 -19.12 3.15
CA LEU A 205 2.03 -19.32 3.27
C LEU A 205 1.58 -20.69 2.73
N LEU A 206 2.13 -21.13 1.59
CA LEU A 206 1.80 -22.43 1.00
C LEU A 206 2.17 -23.60 1.93
N ALA A 207 3.15 -23.40 2.83
CA ALA A 207 3.59 -24.39 3.81
C ALA A 207 2.92 -24.27 5.20
N GLU A 208 2.10 -23.23 5.43
CA GLU A 208 1.37 -23.06 6.70
C GLU A 208 0.31 -24.14 6.92
N ASP A 209 -0.11 -24.35 8.16
CA ASP A 209 -1.30 -25.16 8.45
C ASP A 209 -2.56 -24.41 7.97
N ASN A 210 -3.53 -25.13 7.39
CA ASN A 210 -4.82 -24.56 7.02
C ASN A 210 -5.56 -24.00 8.23
N GLU A 211 -5.40 -24.58 9.43
CA GLU A 211 -6.00 -24.06 10.66
C GLU A 211 -5.47 -22.67 11.03
N SER A 212 -4.19 -22.39 10.77
CA SER A 212 -3.60 -21.06 11.00
C SER A 212 -4.26 -19.98 10.15
N LEU A 213 -4.76 -20.33 8.95
CA LEU A 213 -5.43 -19.38 8.05
C LEU A 213 -6.82 -18.99 8.57
N LYS A 214 -7.50 -19.89 9.29
CA LYS A 214 -8.86 -19.70 9.78
C LYS A 214 -8.98 -18.66 10.90
N ILE A 215 -7.85 -18.21 11.45
CA ILE A 215 -7.78 -17.03 12.33
C ILE A 215 -8.30 -15.78 11.60
N PHE A 216 -8.17 -15.74 10.26
CA PHE A 216 -8.50 -14.58 9.45
C PHE A 216 -9.82 -14.77 8.71
N LYS A 217 -10.74 -13.81 8.86
CA LYS A 217 -12.03 -13.81 8.16
C LYS A 217 -11.86 -13.52 6.67
N ARG A 218 -10.88 -12.69 6.34
CA ARG A 218 -10.56 -12.24 4.99
C ARG A 218 -9.04 -12.20 4.80
N ILE A 219 -8.60 -12.65 3.64
CA ILE A 219 -7.19 -12.69 3.24
C ILE A 219 -7.08 -12.06 1.85
N GLN A 220 -6.10 -11.18 1.67
CA GLN A 220 -5.79 -10.59 0.37
C GLN A 220 -4.29 -10.70 0.10
N ILE A 221 -3.94 -11.31 -1.03
CA ILE A 221 -2.54 -11.63 -1.35
C ILE A 221 -2.21 -11.05 -2.71
N LEU A 222 -1.17 -10.23 -2.77
CA LEU A 222 -0.59 -9.78 -4.04
C LEU A 222 0.17 -10.94 -4.68
N TYR A 223 -0.15 -11.29 -5.92
CA TYR A 223 0.59 -12.29 -6.69
C TYR A 223 1.22 -11.68 -7.95
N GLU A 224 2.30 -12.31 -8.41
CA GLU A 224 2.91 -12.06 -9.71
C GLU A 224 2.99 -13.39 -10.48
N GLY A 225 2.38 -13.46 -11.66
CA GLY A 225 2.32 -14.69 -12.44
C GLY A 225 1.18 -15.61 -12.00
N SER A 226 1.48 -16.90 -11.79
CA SER A 226 0.47 -17.91 -11.47
C SER A 226 0.00 -17.81 -10.02
N TYR A 227 -1.31 -17.78 -9.80
CA TYR A 227 -1.95 -17.79 -8.48
C TYR A 227 -2.59 -19.13 -8.12
N ALA A 228 -2.50 -20.15 -8.99
CA ALA A 228 -3.24 -21.40 -8.85
C ALA A 228 -2.97 -22.15 -7.54
N ASP A 229 -1.71 -22.20 -7.10
CA ASP A 229 -1.34 -22.85 -5.83
C ASP A 229 -1.86 -22.08 -4.62
N ILE A 230 -1.87 -20.75 -4.71
CA ILE A 230 -2.41 -19.87 -3.65
C ILE A 230 -3.92 -20.08 -3.54
N GLU A 231 -4.60 -20.12 -4.69
CA GLU A 231 -6.05 -20.37 -4.74
C GLU A 231 -6.41 -21.72 -4.16
N LYS A 232 -5.73 -22.79 -4.61
CA LYS A 232 -5.93 -24.14 -4.09
C LYS A 232 -5.72 -24.19 -2.58
N LYS A 233 -4.64 -23.59 -2.07
CA LYS A 233 -4.34 -23.53 -0.63
C LYS A 233 -5.47 -22.89 0.17
N LEU A 234 -5.99 -21.75 -0.29
CA LEU A 234 -7.08 -21.02 0.38
C LEU A 234 -8.40 -21.81 0.32
N GLN A 235 -8.71 -22.44 -0.81
CA GLN A 235 -9.92 -23.26 -0.97
C GLN A 235 -9.86 -24.52 -0.08
N GLU A 236 -8.72 -25.20 0.00
CA GLU A 236 -8.50 -26.33 0.91
C GLU A 236 -8.62 -25.92 2.39
N ALA A 237 -8.33 -24.66 2.72
CA ALA A 237 -8.55 -24.10 4.05
C ALA A 237 -10.00 -23.67 4.31
N GLY A 238 -10.89 -23.74 3.31
CA GLY A 238 -12.32 -23.45 3.43
C GLY A 238 -12.74 -22.03 3.00
N PHE A 239 -11.87 -21.31 2.31
CA PHE A 239 -12.18 -19.96 1.81
C PHE A 239 -12.83 -20.00 0.42
N LYS A 240 -13.72 -19.04 0.17
CA LYS A 240 -14.15 -18.69 -1.19
C LYS A 240 -13.17 -17.67 -1.75
N THR A 241 -12.68 -17.91 -2.96
CA THR A 241 -11.68 -17.06 -3.62
C THR A 241 -12.26 -16.32 -4.82
N HIS A 242 -11.73 -15.14 -5.10
CA HIS A 242 -11.85 -14.47 -6.39
C HIS A 242 -10.59 -13.64 -6.68
N ILE A 243 -10.44 -13.24 -7.94
CA ILE A 243 -9.28 -12.50 -8.41
C ILE A 243 -9.65 -11.05 -8.70
N GLU A 244 -8.84 -10.12 -8.18
CA GLU A 244 -8.92 -8.69 -8.49
C GLU A 244 -7.69 -8.25 -9.25
N LYS A 245 -7.89 -7.50 -10.33
CA LYS A 245 -6.79 -6.91 -11.10
C LYS A 245 -6.29 -5.66 -10.39
N ARG A 246 -4.99 -5.40 -10.49
CA ARG A 246 -4.44 -4.11 -10.07
C ARG A 246 -5.04 -2.97 -10.87
N ALA A 247 -5.25 -1.85 -10.19
CA ALA A 247 -5.78 -0.64 -10.80
C ALA A 247 -4.76 0.00 -11.73
N LEU A 248 -3.48 -0.12 -11.38
CA LEU A 248 -2.36 0.29 -12.21
C LEU A 248 -1.57 -0.96 -12.60
N GLN A 249 -1.63 -1.34 -13.88
CA GLN A 249 -0.89 -2.47 -14.44
C GLN A 249 0.33 -1.97 -15.20
N ASN A 250 1.52 -2.43 -14.81
CA ASN A 250 2.67 -2.33 -15.70
C ASN A 250 2.42 -3.22 -16.91
N VAL A 251 2.91 -2.80 -18.09
CA VAL A 251 2.66 -3.43 -19.40
C VAL A 251 3.12 -4.90 -19.50
N THR A 252 3.80 -5.42 -18.48
CA THR A 252 4.43 -6.74 -18.48
C THR A 252 4.11 -7.51 -17.19
N GLY A 253 3.09 -8.36 -17.23
CA GLY A 253 2.85 -9.42 -16.23
C GLY A 253 1.41 -9.48 -15.70
N ASP A 254 0.92 -10.70 -15.49
CA ASP A 254 -0.33 -10.98 -14.76
C ASP A 254 -0.08 -10.72 -13.26
N THR A 255 -0.30 -9.48 -12.83
CA THR A 255 -0.25 -9.09 -11.42
C THR A 255 -1.63 -8.72 -10.92
N GLY A 256 -1.97 -9.17 -9.72
CA GLY A 256 -3.31 -9.01 -9.16
C GLY A 256 -3.35 -9.41 -7.70
N PHE A 257 -4.54 -9.40 -7.16
CA PHE A 257 -4.84 -9.91 -5.84
C PHE A 257 -5.67 -11.16 -5.94
N ILE A 258 -5.32 -12.16 -5.14
CA ILE A 258 -6.27 -13.18 -4.74
C ILE A 258 -6.92 -12.75 -3.43
N CYS A 259 -8.23 -12.64 -3.47
CA CYS A 259 -9.09 -12.22 -2.37
C CYS A 259 -9.84 -13.46 -1.87
N ALA A 260 -9.79 -13.71 -0.57
CA ALA A 260 -10.40 -14.87 0.06
C ALA A 260 -11.25 -14.47 1.27
N GLU A 261 -12.48 -14.95 1.32
CA GLU A 261 -13.40 -14.74 2.46
C GLU A 261 -13.83 -16.09 3.02
N TYR A 262 -13.77 -16.21 4.35
CA TYR A 262 -14.04 -17.47 5.02
C TYR A 262 -15.53 -17.82 4.91
N ALA A 263 -15.84 -19.01 4.39
CA ALA A 263 -17.20 -19.36 3.99
C ALA A 263 -18.18 -19.51 5.18
N ASN A 264 -17.67 -19.86 6.36
CA ASN A 264 -18.43 -20.07 7.59
C ASN A 264 -17.71 -19.42 8.78
N PRO A 265 -17.88 -18.11 9.02
CA PRO A 265 -17.35 -17.49 10.23
C PRO A 265 -18.01 -18.15 11.46
N SER A 266 -17.18 -18.73 12.33
CA SER A 266 -17.59 -19.25 13.64
C SER A 266 -18.18 -18.17 14.53
#